data_AF-A0A2X4UNS7-F1
#
_entry.id   AF-A0A2X4UNS7-F1
#
_cell.length_a   1.000
_cell.length_b   1.000
_cell.length_c   1.000
_cell.angle_alpha   90.00
_cell.angle_beta   90.00
_cell.angle_gamma   90.00
#
_symmetry.space_group_name_H-M   'P 1'
#
loop_
_entity.id
_entity.type
_entity.pdbx_description
1 polymer ?
#
loop_
_entity_poly.entity_id
_entity_poly.type
_entity_poly.pdbx_seq_one_letter_code
_entity_poly.pdbx_strand_id
1 'polypeptide(L)'
;MNFNVMAILDHGETQAYGDPIPSAVNVRPVAGKAILISGHDLKDLRMLLEQTEGQGVNVYTHGEMLPAHGYPELKKFKHLVGNYGSGWQNQQIEFAKFPGPILMTSNCIIDPNVGNYGDRIWTRSIVGWPGVNHLEGEDFTRVIAQAQGMSGFPYTEIEHMITVGFGRQTLLNAADTVIDLVAQKKLRHVFLVGGCDGSRDERSYFTDFAAACRKIA
;
A
#
# COMPACT_ATOMS: atom_id res chain seq x y z
N MET A 1 -17.94 9.60 -13.31
CA MET A 1 -16.51 9.66 -12.91
C MET A 1 -16.11 11.13 -12.86
N ASN A 2 -15.47 11.60 -11.78
CA ASN A 2 -15.13 13.01 -11.61
C ASN A 2 -13.64 13.26 -11.87
N PHE A 3 -13.29 13.54 -13.13
CA PHE A 3 -11.91 13.75 -13.56
C PHE A 3 -11.25 14.97 -12.89
N ASN A 4 -12.02 16.00 -12.54
CA ASN A 4 -11.48 17.19 -11.90
C ASN A 4 -10.96 16.86 -10.48
N VAL A 5 -11.71 16.04 -9.73
CA VAL A 5 -11.26 15.61 -8.38
C VAL A 5 -10.03 14.72 -8.47
N MET A 6 -9.98 13.79 -9.44
CA MET A 6 -8.78 12.96 -9.65
C MET A 6 -7.56 13.79 -10.03
N ALA A 7 -7.72 14.82 -10.87
CA ALA A 7 -6.62 15.72 -11.24
C ALA A 7 -6.13 16.56 -10.05
N ILE A 8 -7.05 17.03 -9.19
CA ILE A 8 -6.70 17.74 -7.95
C ILE A 8 -5.92 16.83 -7.01
N LEU A 9 -6.35 15.56 -6.87
CA LEU A 9 -5.66 14.57 -6.04
C LEU A 9 -4.26 14.24 -6.59
N ASP A 10 -4.14 13.93 -7.90
CA ASP A 10 -2.86 13.71 -8.58
C ASP A 10 -1.90 14.87 -8.33
N HIS A 11 -2.37 16.10 -8.54
CA HIS A 11 -1.55 17.29 -8.34
C HIS A 11 -1.15 17.47 -6.86
N GLY A 12 -2.08 17.29 -5.92
CA GLY A 12 -1.80 17.42 -4.50
C GLY A 12 -0.75 16.42 -4.01
N GLU A 13 -0.88 15.15 -4.39
CA GLU A 13 0.07 14.10 -4.00
C GLU A 13 1.43 14.27 -4.66
N THR A 14 1.48 14.51 -5.98
CA THR A 14 2.74 14.67 -6.71
C THR A 14 3.50 15.92 -6.28
N GLN A 15 2.80 17.02 -5.96
CA GLN A 15 3.43 18.22 -5.42
C GLN A 15 3.97 18.01 -4.01
N ALA A 16 3.24 17.29 -3.16
CA ALA A 16 3.64 17.07 -1.77
C ALA A 16 4.75 16.02 -1.62
N TYR A 17 4.70 14.95 -2.43
CA TYR A 17 5.53 13.76 -2.23
C TYR A 17 6.45 13.40 -3.41
N GLY A 18 6.40 14.19 -4.49
CA GLY A 18 7.12 13.97 -5.74
C GLY A 18 6.36 13.06 -6.71
N ASP A 19 6.68 13.16 -8.00
CA ASP A 19 6.13 12.23 -9.00
C ASP A 19 6.57 10.79 -8.70
N PRO A 20 5.66 9.79 -8.77
CA PRO A 20 6.02 8.40 -8.61
C PRO A 20 7.08 7.93 -9.60
N ILE A 21 8.10 7.25 -9.08
CA ILE A 21 9.20 6.66 -9.86
C ILE A 21 9.25 5.13 -9.73
N PRO A 22 9.68 4.40 -10.79
CA PRO A 22 9.88 2.95 -10.72
C PRO A 22 10.68 2.54 -9.49
N SER A 23 10.05 1.75 -8.62
CA SER A 23 10.58 1.41 -7.31
C SER A 23 10.35 -0.06 -6.99
N ALA A 24 11.39 -0.72 -6.48
CA ALA A 24 11.29 -2.08 -5.96
C ALA A 24 10.77 -2.04 -4.52
N VAL A 25 9.79 -2.90 -4.21
CA VAL A 25 9.12 -2.98 -2.91
C VAL A 25 9.19 -4.42 -2.41
N ASN A 26 9.72 -4.62 -1.20
CA ASN A 26 9.70 -5.92 -0.56
C ASN A 26 8.28 -6.23 -0.07
N VAL A 27 7.78 -7.43 -0.36
CA VAL A 27 6.49 -7.92 0.15
C VAL A 27 6.62 -9.02 1.21
N ARG A 28 7.81 -9.13 1.82
CA ARG A 28 8.13 -10.14 2.82
C ARG A 28 8.44 -9.50 4.18
N PRO A 29 8.17 -10.20 5.29
CA PRO A 29 8.51 -9.74 6.64
C PRO A 29 9.98 -9.37 6.82
N VAL A 30 10.21 -8.33 7.62
CA VAL A 30 11.49 -7.85 8.13
C VAL A 30 11.39 -7.89 9.65
N ALA A 31 12.38 -8.46 10.32
CA ALA A 31 12.39 -8.61 11.77
C ALA A 31 12.20 -7.26 12.48
N GLY A 32 11.47 -7.27 13.60
CA GLY A 32 11.28 -6.11 14.46
C GLY A 32 9.82 -5.72 14.68
N LYS A 33 9.63 -4.71 15.52
CA LYS A 33 8.31 -4.11 15.81
C LYS A 33 7.74 -3.52 14.54
N ALA A 34 6.42 -3.59 14.35
CA ALA A 34 5.83 -3.23 13.07
C ALA A 34 4.47 -2.55 13.26
N ILE A 35 4.15 -1.58 12.40
CA ILE A 35 2.81 -1.00 12.22
C ILE A 35 2.40 -1.26 10.77
N LEU A 36 1.15 -1.68 10.56
CA LEU A 36 0.56 -1.80 9.23
C LEU A 36 -0.37 -0.63 8.97
N ILE A 37 -0.18 0.12 7.89
CA ILE A 37 -1.13 1.15 7.46
C ILE A 37 -1.85 0.72 6.19
N SER A 38 -3.17 0.90 6.18
CA SER A 38 -4.07 0.49 5.10
C SER A 38 -5.05 1.63 4.76
N GLY A 39 -5.62 1.59 3.56
CA GLY A 39 -6.45 2.65 2.99
C GLY A 39 -5.70 3.42 1.89
N HIS A 40 -5.84 4.74 1.85
CA HIS A 40 -5.32 5.58 0.75
C HIS A 40 -4.62 6.86 1.20
N ASP A 41 -4.72 7.25 2.47
CA ASP A 41 -4.28 8.59 2.89
C ASP A 41 -2.75 8.67 3.04
N LEU A 42 -2.09 9.29 2.06
CA LEU A 42 -0.64 9.48 2.07
C LEU A 42 -0.18 10.51 3.12
N LYS A 43 -1.05 11.42 3.55
CA LYS A 43 -0.73 12.37 4.63
C LYS A 43 -0.61 11.63 5.95
N ASP A 44 -1.51 10.68 6.21
CA ASP A 44 -1.43 9.83 7.39
C ASP A 44 -0.16 9.00 7.43
N LEU A 45 0.20 8.40 6.29
CA LEU A 45 1.47 7.68 6.18
C LEU A 45 2.64 8.62 6.47
N ARG A 46 2.65 9.84 5.90
CA ARG A 46 3.72 10.80 6.14
C ARG A 46 3.85 11.15 7.63
N MET A 47 2.75 11.48 8.30
CA MET A 47 2.76 11.81 9.72
C MET A 47 3.19 10.61 10.58
N LEU A 48 2.73 9.41 10.24
CA LEU A 48 3.14 8.18 10.92
C LEU A 48 4.65 7.93 10.75
N LEU A 49 5.19 8.10 9.55
CA LEU A 49 6.62 7.92 9.27
C LEU A 49 7.49 8.90 10.05
N GLU A 50 7.10 10.18 10.09
CA GLU A 50 7.80 11.21 10.85
C GLU A 50 7.79 10.90 12.35
N GLN A 51 6.66 10.46 12.90
CA GLN A 51 6.55 10.16 14.34
C GLN A 51 7.18 8.83 14.76
N THR A 52 7.34 7.89 13.82
CA THR A 52 8.01 6.59 14.04
C THR A 52 9.51 6.63 13.77
N GLU A 53 10.04 7.73 13.22
CA GLU A 53 11.47 7.84 12.92
C GLU A 53 12.31 7.74 14.21
N GLY A 54 13.27 6.81 14.20
CA GLY A 54 14.12 6.54 15.37
C GLY A 54 13.46 5.74 16.50
N GLN A 55 12.19 5.33 16.37
CA GLN A 55 11.44 4.63 17.43
C GLN A 55 11.63 3.11 17.44
N GLY A 56 12.42 2.56 16.49
CA GLY A 56 12.63 1.12 16.35
C GLY A 56 11.40 0.36 15.86
N VAL A 57 10.51 1.03 15.12
CA VAL A 57 9.27 0.46 14.57
C VAL A 57 9.30 0.53 13.05
N ASN A 58 9.16 -0.62 12.40
CA ASN A 58 8.99 -0.74 10.96
C ASN A 58 7.55 -0.35 10.57
N VAL A 59 7.39 0.35 9.46
CA VAL A 59 6.10 0.70 8.87
C VAL A 59 5.91 -0.10 7.58
N TYR A 60 4.78 -0.79 7.50
CA TYR A 60 4.33 -1.53 6.34
C TYR A 60 3.09 -0.88 5.74
N THR A 61 3.00 -0.87 4.42
CA THR A 61 1.74 -0.57 3.72
C THR A 61 0.92 -1.85 3.51
N HIS A 62 -0.37 -1.71 3.29
CA HIS A 62 -1.27 -2.79 2.86
C HIS A 62 -2.28 -2.29 1.82
N GLY A 63 -2.67 -3.17 0.90
CA GLY A 63 -3.69 -2.88 -0.10
C GLY A 63 -3.35 -1.64 -0.93
N GLU A 64 -4.25 -0.66 -0.91
CA GLU A 64 -4.14 0.56 -1.74
C GLU A 64 -3.10 1.58 -1.23
N MET A 65 -2.42 1.29 -0.11
CA MET A 65 -1.24 2.04 0.31
C MET A 65 0.05 1.61 -0.41
N LEU A 66 0.05 0.49 -1.16
CA LEU A 66 1.20 0.00 -1.92
C LEU A 66 1.86 1.07 -2.83
N PRO A 67 1.10 1.93 -3.56
CA PRO A 67 1.69 2.97 -4.41
C PRO A 67 2.56 3.99 -3.67
N ALA A 68 2.40 4.14 -2.35
CA ALA A 68 3.20 5.08 -1.55
C ALA A 68 4.71 4.88 -1.71
N HIS A 69 5.16 3.65 -1.96
CA HIS A 69 6.56 3.32 -2.20
C HIS A 69 7.14 3.89 -3.50
N GLY A 70 6.28 4.35 -4.42
CA GLY A 70 6.70 5.06 -5.63
C GLY A 70 7.06 6.52 -5.40
N TYR A 71 6.56 7.15 -4.32
CA TYR A 71 6.74 8.58 -4.05
C TYR A 71 8.10 8.84 -3.36
N PRO A 72 9.00 9.65 -3.95
CA PRO A 72 10.34 9.88 -3.41
C PRO A 72 10.39 10.39 -1.97
N GLU A 73 9.49 11.30 -1.59
CA GLU A 73 9.49 11.91 -0.26
C GLU A 73 8.99 10.98 0.86
N LEU A 74 8.29 9.90 0.51
CA LEU A 74 7.88 8.86 1.45
C LEU A 74 8.91 7.73 1.48
N LYS A 75 9.47 7.37 0.33
CA LYS A 75 10.47 6.31 0.20
C LYS A 75 11.79 6.61 0.92
N LYS A 76 12.10 7.89 1.19
CA LYS A 76 13.33 8.27 1.90
C LYS A 76 13.39 7.75 3.35
N PHE A 77 12.24 7.43 3.95
CA PHE A 77 12.17 6.87 5.29
C PHE A 77 12.55 5.39 5.28
N LYS A 78 13.73 5.06 5.83
CA LYS A 78 14.30 3.70 5.77
C LYS A 78 13.47 2.64 6.51
N HIS A 79 12.65 3.06 7.46
CA HIS A 79 11.74 2.19 8.22
C HIS A 79 10.39 2.00 7.51
N LEU A 80 10.14 2.62 6.35
CA LEU A 80 9.09 2.19 5.43
C LEU A 80 9.60 0.94 4.67
N VAL A 81 9.46 -0.23 5.27
CA VAL A 81 10.24 -1.42 4.88
C VAL A 81 9.59 -2.27 3.79
N GLY A 82 8.29 -2.10 3.51
CA GLY A 82 7.62 -2.89 2.48
C GLY A 82 6.10 -2.81 2.50
N ASN A 83 5.49 -3.70 1.74
CA ASN A 83 4.04 -3.90 1.69
C ASN A 83 3.68 -5.30 2.19
N TYR A 84 2.79 -5.40 3.16
CA TYR A 84 2.35 -6.67 3.72
C TYR A 84 0.98 -7.05 3.17
N GLY A 85 0.81 -8.32 2.81
CA GLY A 85 -0.47 -8.87 2.37
C GLY A 85 -0.81 -8.57 0.92
N SER A 86 -2.11 -8.58 0.62
CA SER A 86 -2.66 -8.53 -0.73
C SER A 86 -3.88 -7.60 -0.81
N GLY A 87 -4.94 -7.99 -1.51
CA GLY A 87 -6.18 -7.23 -1.62
C GLY A 87 -6.96 -7.19 -0.29
N TRP A 88 -7.74 -6.12 -0.09
CA TRP A 88 -8.47 -5.84 1.14
C TRP A 88 -9.35 -6.99 1.65
N GLN A 89 -9.88 -7.81 0.73
CA GLN A 89 -10.73 -8.96 1.06
C GLN A 89 -10.02 -10.03 1.90
N ASN A 90 -8.69 -10.10 1.84
CA ASN A 90 -7.90 -11.08 2.59
C ASN A 90 -7.52 -10.59 4.00
N GLN A 91 -7.91 -9.36 4.37
CA GLN A 91 -7.43 -8.72 5.58
C GLN A 91 -7.79 -9.48 6.86
N GLN A 92 -8.88 -10.27 6.90
CA GLN A 92 -9.22 -11.06 8.09
C GLN A 92 -8.12 -12.08 8.45
N ILE A 93 -7.49 -12.68 7.44
CA ILE A 93 -6.40 -13.63 7.62
C ILE A 93 -5.07 -12.89 7.76
N GLU A 94 -4.84 -11.89 6.91
CA GLU A 94 -3.56 -11.17 6.85
C GLU A 94 -3.37 -10.30 8.10
N PHE A 95 -4.35 -9.51 8.51
CA PHE A 95 -4.24 -8.68 9.72
C PHE A 95 -4.13 -9.55 10.97
N ALA A 96 -4.86 -10.67 11.05
CA ALA A 96 -4.74 -11.63 12.15
C ALA A 96 -3.30 -12.16 12.31
N LYS A 97 -2.57 -12.35 11.21
CA LYS A 97 -1.18 -12.83 11.20
C LYS A 97 -0.14 -11.71 11.38
N PHE A 98 -0.49 -10.46 11.07
CA PHE A 98 0.41 -9.34 11.26
C PHE A 98 0.70 -9.12 12.76
N PRO A 99 1.96 -9.06 13.21
CA PRO A 99 2.31 -9.11 14.63
C PRO A 99 2.39 -7.72 15.31
N GLY A 100 1.67 -6.73 14.78
CA GLY A 100 1.65 -5.34 15.24
C GLY A 100 0.27 -4.69 15.11
N PRO A 101 0.11 -3.41 15.49
CA PRO A 101 -1.14 -2.71 15.28
C PRO A 101 -1.37 -2.37 13.81
N ILE A 102 -2.64 -2.25 13.44
CA ILE A 102 -3.10 -1.87 12.10
C ILE A 102 -3.77 -0.50 12.17
N LEU A 103 -3.43 0.41 11.27
CA LEU A 103 -4.04 1.72 11.13
C LEU A 103 -4.84 1.80 9.82
N MET A 104 -6.15 1.99 9.92
CA MET A 104 -7.07 2.16 8.79
C MET A 104 -7.32 3.65 8.55
N THR A 105 -6.86 4.16 7.40
CA THR A 105 -7.00 5.57 6.99
C THR A 105 -8.28 5.84 6.19
N SER A 106 -8.76 4.82 5.47
CA SER A 106 -9.99 4.83 4.69
C SER A 106 -10.60 3.42 4.62
N ASN A 107 -11.60 3.23 3.76
CA ASN A 107 -12.01 1.88 3.33
C ASN A 107 -10.82 1.13 2.66
N CYS A 108 -10.86 -0.20 2.58
CA CYS A 108 -11.92 -1.10 3.05
C CYS A 108 -11.57 -1.69 4.41
N ILE A 109 -12.48 -1.59 5.37
CA ILE A 109 -12.42 -2.31 6.65
C ILE A 109 -13.52 -3.38 6.65
N ILE A 110 -13.16 -4.62 7.00
CA ILE A 110 -14.10 -5.72 7.25
C ILE A 110 -13.98 -6.19 8.70
N ASP A 111 -14.93 -7.00 9.14
CA ASP A 111 -15.10 -7.37 10.55
C ASP A 111 -13.80 -7.87 11.21
N PRO A 112 -13.21 -7.08 12.13
CA PRO A 112 -11.97 -7.42 12.81
C PRO A 112 -12.13 -8.53 13.85
N ASN A 113 -13.36 -8.82 14.28
CA ASN A 113 -13.63 -9.85 15.27
C ASN A 113 -13.45 -11.26 14.70
N VAL A 114 -13.70 -11.45 13.40
CA VAL A 114 -13.50 -12.75 12.74
C VAL A 114 -12.04 -13.21 12.80
N GLY A 115 -11.09 -12.28 12.67
CA GLY A 115 -9.66 -12.56 12.79
C GLY A 115 -9.09 -12.30 14.20
N ASN A 116 -9.94 -11.91 15.16
CA ASN A 116 -9.57 -11.58 16.54
C ASN A 116 -8.40 -10.58 16.66
N TYR A 117 -8.47 -9.46 15.95
CA TYR A 117 -7.48 -8.37 16.00
C TYR A 117 -8.09 -7.01 16.36
N GLY A 118 -9.30 -7.00 16.92
CA GLY A 118 -10.04 -5.79 17.30
C GLY A 118 -9.33 -4.92 18.33
N ASP A 119 -8.48 -5.50 19.17
CA ASP A 119 -7.70 -4.83 20.22
C ASP A 119 -6.49 -4.03 19.70
N ARG A 120 -6.08 -4.29 18.45
CA ARG A 120 -4.89 -3.69 17.83
C ARG A 120 -5.14 -3.07 16.47
N ILE A 121 -6.39 -3.05 16.01
CA ILE A 121 -6.78 -2.22 14.86
C ILE A 121 -7.24 -0.84 15.34
N TRP A 122 -6.78 0.17 14.62
CA TRP A 122 -7.06 1.57 14.83
C TRP A 122 -7.75 2.11 13.59
N THR A 123 -8.78 2.90 13.81
CA THR A 123 -9.48 3.65 12.78
C THR A 123 -9.21 5.13 12.98
N ARG A 124 -9.36 5.95 11.93
CA ARG A 124 -9.28 7.40 12.03
C ARG A 124 -10.12 8.06 10.95
N SER A 125 -10.28 9.38 11.04
CA SER A 125 -11.05 10.16 10.05
C SER A 125 -12.47 9.59 9.94
N ILE A 126 -12.96 9.35 8.73
CA ILE A 126 -14.30 8.81 8.48
C ILE A 126 -14.43 7.30 8.73
N VAL A 127 -13.34 6.59 9.01
CA VAL A 127 -13.36 5.14 9.24
C VAL A 127 -13.77 4.85 10.68
N GLY A 128 -14.66 3.90 10.89
CA GLY A 128 -15.03 3.44 12.22
C GLY A 128 -15.52 1.99 12.24
N TRP A 129 -15.30 1.32 13.37
CA TRP A 129 -15.89 0.02 13.68
C TRP A 129 -16.27 -0.04 15.16
N PRO A 130 -17.43 -0.58 15.54
CA PRO A 130 -17.81 -0.66 16.96
C PRO A 130 -16.79 -1.45 17.79
N GLY A 131 -16.31 -0.84 18.88
CA GLY A 131 -15.43 -1.49 19.85
C GLY A 131 -13.93 -1.52 19.49
N VAL A 132 -13.53 -0.95 18.35
CA VAL A 132 -12.09 -0.77 18.03
C VAL A 132 -11.60 0.62 18.44
N ASN A 133 -10.29 0.78 18.57
CA ASN A 133 -9.71 2.07 18.88
C ASN A 133 -9.91 3.07 17.72
N HIS A 134 -10.25 4.31 18.04
CA HIS A 134 -10.30 5.42 17.08
C HIS A 134 -9.24 6.46 17.45
N LEU A 135 -8.38 6.80 16.49
CA LEU A 135 -7.36 7.82 16.63
C LEU A 135 -7.94 9.17 16.21
N GLU A 136 -8.01 10.07 17.19
CA GLU A 136 -8.42 11.46 17.00
C GLU A 136 -7.19 12.34 16.78
N GLY A 137 -7.28 13.26 15.82
CA GLY A 137 -6.21 14.21 15.51
C GLY A 137 -5.01 13.59 14.78
N GLU A 138 -3.84 14.16 15.02
CA GLU A 138 -2.59 13.85 14.31
C GLU A 138 -1.51 13.21 15.23
N ASP A 139 -1.87 12.82 16.46
CA ASP A 139 -0.95 12.19 17.42
C ASP A 139 -1.02 10.66 17.33
N PHE A 140 0.03 10.04 16.78
CA PHE A 140 0.15 8.59 16.62
C PHE A 140 0.82 7.90 17.81
N THR A 141 1.15 8.62 18.88
CA THR A 141 1.89 8.11 20.06
C THR A 141 1.28 6.82 20.61
N ARG A 142 -0.06 6.73 20.68
CA ARG A 142 -0.73 5.53 21.22
C ARG A 142 -0.55 4.30 20.33
N VAL A 143 -0.60 4.46 19.01
CA VAL A 143 -0.37 3.36 18.04
C VAL A 143 1.08 2.92 18.10
N ILE A 144 2.01 3.88 18.18
CA ILE A 144 3.45 3.62 18.26
C ILE A 144 3.80 2.88 19.56
N ALA A 145 3.26 3.33 20.70
CA ALA A 145 3.47 2.67 21.98
C ALA A 145 2.93 1.23 21.98
N GLN A 146 1.76 0.99 21.36
CA GLN A 146 1.26 -0.37 21.21
C GLN A 146 2.20 -1.23 20.37
N ALA A 147 2.71 -0.72 19.23
CA ALA A 147 3.67 -1.43 18.39
C ALA A 147 4.96 -1.78 19.15
N GLN A 148 5.47 -0.87 19.97
CA GLN A 148 6.65 -1.09 20.79
C GLN A 148 6.44 -2.19 21.85
N GLY A 149 5.22 -2.29 22.41
CA GLY A 149 4.84 -3.32 23.38
C GLY A 149 4.51 -4.69 22.77
N MET A 150 4.27 -4.79 21.46
CA MET A 150 3.93 -6.04 20.77
C MET A 150 5.18 -6.81 20.34
N SER A 151 5.07 -8.09 20.01
CA SER A 151 6.22 -8.93 19.65
C SER A 151 6.95 -8.44 18.38
N GLY A 152 6.20 -8.05 17.34
CA GLY A 152 6.76 -7.79 16.02
C GLY A 152 7.10 -9.07 15.26
N PHE A 153 7.72 -8.95 14.09
CA PHE A 153 8.18 -10.11 13.32
C PHE A 153 9.45 -10.72 13.96
N PRO A 154 9.50 -12.04 14.19
CA PRO A 154 10.63 -12.68 14.85
C PRO A 154 11.87 -12.83 13.95
N TYR A 155 11.70 -12.83 12.63
CA TYR A 155 12.79 -12.99 11.66
C TYR A 155 12.50 -12.20 10.38
N THR A 156 13.56 -11.91 9.64
CA THR A 156 13.49 -11.38 8.27
C THR A 156 13.38 -12.57 7.31
N GLU A 157 12.35 -12.56 6.47
CA GLU A 157 12.19 -13.54 5.39
C GLU A 157 13.05 -13.16 4.17
N ILE A 158 13.30 -14.13 3.29
CA ILE A 158 13.95 -13.85 2.00
C ILE A 158 13.08 -12.88 1.23
N GLU A 159 13.67 -11.77 0.79
CA GLU A 159 12.95 -10.70 0.09
C GLU A 159 12.24 -11.21 -1.16
N HIS A 160 11.03 -10.68 -1.39
CA HIS A 160 10.34 -10.83 -2.65
C HIS A 160 10.00 -9.43 -3.15
N MET A 161 10.69 -8.99 -4.20
CA MET A 161 10.57 -7.64 -4.71
C MET A 161 9.53 -7.57 -5.83
N ILE A 162 8.58 -6.65 -5.70
CA ILE A 162 7.68 -6.23 -6.78
C ILE A 162 8.04 -4.83 -7.25
N THR A 163 7.63 -4.44 -8.46
CA THR A 163 7.91 -3.10 -8.99
C THR A 163 6.63 -2.27 -9.03
N VAL A 164 6.70 -1.04 -8.51
CA VAL A 164 5.62 -0.04 -8.52
C VAL A 164 6.12 1.29 -9.07
N GLY A 165 5.26 2.32 -9.12
CA GLY A 165 5.69 3.70 -9.37
C GLY A 165 5.71 4.14 -10.82
N PHE A 166 4.97 3.45 -11.71
CA PHE A 166 4.76 3.89 -13.09
C PHE A 166 3.63 4.93 -13.18
N GLY A 167 3.81 6.07 -12.51
CA GLY A 167 2.87 7.21 -12.54
C GLY A 167 2.88 7.97 -13.87
N ARG A 168 2.04 9.02 -13.96
CA ARG A 168 1.88 9.85 -15.17
C ARG A 168 3.20 10.37 -15.72
N GLN A 169 4.03 10.99 -14.87
CA GLN A 169 5.30 11.59 -15.32
C GLN A 169 6.29 10.54 -15.82
N THR A 170 6.35 9.36 -15.19
CA THR A 170 7.17 8.23 -15.64
C THR A 170 6.76 7.77 -17.04
N LEU A 171 5.46 7.66 -17.31
CA LEU A 171 4.97 7.30 -18.65
C LEU A 171 5.23 8.39 -19.69
N LEU A 172 5.04 9.66 -19.34
CA LEU A 172 5.34 10.79 -20.24
C LEU A 172 6.82 10.82 -20.63
N ASN A 173 7.71 10.56 -19.68
CA ASN A 173 9.16 10.49 -19.94
C ASN A 173 9.53 9.30 -20.85
N ALA A 174 8.70 8.25 -20.90
CA ALA A 174 8.89 7.08 -21.75
C ALA A 174 8.12 7.16 -23.08
N ALA A 175 7.42 8.26 -23.36
CA ALA A 175 6.47 8.36 -24.47
C ALA A 175 7.10 8.04 -25.83
N ASP A 176 8.24 8.64 -26.16
CA ASP A 176 8.93 8.40 -27.43
C ASP A 176 9.32 6.92 -27.60
N THR A 177 9.81 6.29 -26.53
CA THR A 177 10.15 4.86 -26.56
C THR A 177 8.91 3.99 -26.78
N VAL A 178 7.78 4.32 -26.13
CA VAL A 178 6.52 3.59 -26.33
C VAL A 178 6.03 3.76 -27.77
N ILE A 179 6.08 4.97 -28.32
CA ILE A 179 5.68 5.27 -29.70
C ILE A 179 6.54 4.47 -30.68
N ASP A 180 7.86 4.44 -30.49
CA ASP A 180 8.78 3.67 -31.33
C ASP A 180 8.48 2.17 -31.29
N LEU A 181 8.20 1.61 -30.11
CA LEU A 181 7.85 0.20 -29.96
C LEU A 181 6.53 -0.15 -30.67
N VAL A 182 5.56 0.77 -30.66
CA VAL A 182 4.30 0.62 -31.42
C VAL A 182 4.57 0.70 -32.92
N ALA A 183 5.35 1.68 -33.39
CA ALA A 183 5.70 1.84 -34.81
C ALA A 183 6.45 0.61 -35.36
N GLN A 184 7.35 0.03 -34.55
CA GLN A 184 8.08 -1.20 -34.87
C GLN A 184 7.24 -2.48 -34.70
N LYS A 185 5.97 -2.38 -34.31
CA LYS A 185 5.07 -3.51 -34.01
C LYS A 185 5.59 -4.45 -32.91
N LYS A 186 6.53 -3.99 -32.07
CA LYS A 186 7.04 -4.71 -30.90
C LYS A 186 6.05 -4.63 -29.73
N LEU A 187 5.35 -3.50 -29.60
CA LEU A 187 4.19 -3.36 -28.72
C LEU A 187 2.91 -3.34 -29.57
N ARG A 188 2.12 -4.42 -29.50
CA ARG A 188 0.90 -4.56 -30.32
C ARG A 188 -0.39 -4.25 -29.57
N HIS A 189 -0.42 -4.52 -28.28
CA HIS A 189 -1.60 -4.33 -27.43
C HIS A 189 -1.20 -3.78 -26.08
N VAL A 190 -1.99 -2.85 -25.57
CA VAL A 190 -1.94 -2.38 -24.19
C VAL A 190 -3.30 -2.71 -23.58
N PHE A 191 -3.30 -3.50 -22.52
CA PHE A 191 -4.51 -3.86 -21.78
C PHE A 191 -4.53 -3.11 -20.45
N LEU A 192 -5.59 -2.37 -20.19
CA LEU A 192 -5.82 -1.74 -18.90
C LEU A 192 -6.50 -2.75 -17.97
N VAL A 193 -5.72 -3.35 -17.06
CA VAL A 193 -6.22 -4.22 -15.98
C VAL A 193 -6.07 -3.46 -14.67
N GLY A 194 -7.00 -2.54 -14.40
CA GLY A 194 -7.05 -1.75 -13.19
C GLY A 194 -8.47 -1.69 -12.63
N GLY A 195 -8.60 -1.24 -11.38
CA GLY A 195 -9.88 -1.19 -10.65
C GLY A 195 -9.77 -1.85 -9.27
N CYS A 196 -10.92 -2.13 -8.66
CA CYS A 196 -10.97 -2.72 -7.32
C CYS A 196 -11.08 -4.25 -7.39
N ASP A 197 -10.35 -4.92 -6.50
CA ASP A 197 -10.43 -6.36 -6.32
C ASP A 197 -11.60 -6.77 -5.38
N GLY A 198 -11.83 -8.08 -5.26
CA GLY A 198 -12.88 -8.68 -4.44
C GLY A 198 -12.65 -10.17 -4.23
N SER A 199 -13.71 -10.94 -3.98
CA SER A 199 -13.58 -12.39 -3.75
C SER A 199 -12.87 -13.08 -4.91
N ARG A 200 -11.86 -13.90 -4.59
CA ARG A 200 -11.05 -14.62 -5.59
C ARG A 200 -11.89 -15.58 -6.44
N ASP A 201 -12.90 -16.20 -5.86
CA ASP A 201 -13.78 -17.15 -6.54
C ASP A 201 -14.53 -16.49 -7.70
N GLU A 202 -14.79 -15.19 -7.62
CA GLU A 202 -15.50 -14.42 -8.65
C GLU A 202 -14.55 -13.74 -9.65
N ARG A 203 -13.26 -13.63 -9.32
CA ARG A 203 -12.30 -12.74 -10.02
C ARG A 203 -11.07 -13.44 -10.58
N SER A 204 -11.02 -14.77 -10.53
CA SER A 204 -9.97 -15.59 -11.15
C SER A 204 -9.72 -15.23 -12.62
N TYR A 205 -10.76 -14.81 -13.34
CA TYR A 205 -10.69 -14.30 -14.71
C TYR A 205 -9.53 -13.32 -14.95
N PHE A 206 -9.30 -12.34 -14.08
CA PHE A 206 -8.25 -11.33 -14.30
C PHE A 206 -6.85 -11.92 -14.15
N THR A 207 -6.68 -12.90 -13.27
CA THR A 207 -5.42 -13.64 -13.12
C THR A 207 -5.15 -14.46 -14.38
N ASP A 208 -6.14 -15.22 -14.82
CA ASP A 208 -6.02 -16.07 -16.02
C ASP A 208 -5.79 -15.24 -17.28
N PHE A 209 -6.48 -14.10 -17.40
CA PHE A 209 -6.31 -13.16 -18.50
C PHE A 209 -4.88 -12.60 -18.55
N ALA A 210 -4.35 -12.12 -17.42
CA ALA A 210 -3.00 -11.59 -17.35
C ALA A 210 -1.93 -12.67 -17.63
N ALA A 211 -2.12 -13.88 -17.13
CA ALA A 211 -1.21 -15.00 -17.37
C ALA A 211 -1.24 -15.48 -18.84
N ALA A 212 -2.41 -15.41 -19.49
CA ALA A 212 -2.57 -15.80 -20.89
C ALA A 212 -1.99 -14.78 -21.88
N CYS A 213 -1.76 -13.54 -21.47
CA CYS A 213 -1.11 -12.51 -22.29
C CYS A 213 0.34 -12.93 -22.60
N ARG A 214 0.54 -13.58 -23.75
CA ARG A 214 1.86 -14.04 -24.21
C ARG A 214 2.82 -12.86 -24.37
N LYS A 215 4.03 -13.00 -23.84
CA LYS A 215 5.18 -12.21 -24.26
C LYS A 215 5.44 -12.54 -25.74
N ILE A 216 5.30 -11.57 -26.62
CA ILE A 216 5.77 -11.72 -28.01
C ILE A 216 7.29 -11.69 -27.91
N ALA A 217 7.92 -12.85 -28.13
CA ALA A 217 9.37 -12.98 -28.24
C ALA A 217 9.89 -12.26 -29.49
#